data_AF-A0AAV7G541-F1
#
_entry.id   AF-A0AAV7G541-F1
#
_cell.length_a   1.000
_cell.length_b   1.000
_cell.length_c   1.000
_cell.angle_alpha   90.00
_cell.angle_beta   90.00
_cell.angle_gamma   90.00
#
_symmetry.space_group_name_H-M   'P 1'
#
loop_
_entity.id
_entity.type
_entity.pdbx_description
1 polymer ?
#
loop_
_entity_poly.entity_id
_entity_poly.type
_entity_poly.pdbx_seq_one_letter_code
_entity_poly.pdbx_strand_id
1 'polypeptide(L)'
;MARLRMGSMYSYLQRIARHSMQVEAYGYLTGPGDFLVHHAIALGLHTTTLILVKGALDARGSKLMPDKKDFGSSFPCDGPGRGGTCDISAWDAFSLAFFWMLNTILWVTFYWHWKHITLWQGNVSQFHESSTYLMGWLRDYLR
;
A
#
# COMPACT_ATOMS: atom_id res chain seq x y z
N MET A 1 -48.61 20.40 -34.78
CA MET A 1 -47.13 20.46 -34.89
C MET A 1 -46.59 20.97 -33.54
N ALA A 2 -46.38 20.13 -32.54
CA ALA A 2 -45.24 19.22 -32.34
C ALA A 2 -43.92 19.94 -31.94
N ARG A 3 -43.64 19.89 -30.62
CA ARG A 3 -42.40 19.31 -30.06
C ARG A 3 -41.12 20.15 -30.07
N LEU A 4 -40.99 21.22 -29.26
CA LEU A 4 -39.67 21.87 -29.01
C LEU A 4 -39.42 22.50 -27.60
N ARG A 5 -40.01 22.00 -26.50
CA ARG A 5 -39.57 22.35 -25.12
C ARG A 5 -39.14 21.18 -24.24
N MET A 6 -38.95 19.99 -24.82
CA MET A 6 -38.43 18.81 -24.10
C MET A 6 -36.90 18.69 -24.21
N GLY A 7 -36.28 19.23 -25.26
CA GLY A 7 -34.82 19.07 -25.49
C GLY A 7 -33.93 19.84 -24.51
N SER A 8 -34.38 21.00 -24.00
CA SER A 8 -33.61 21.82 -23.05
C SER A 8 -33.56 21.21 -21.64
N MET A 9 -34.69 20.66 -21.16
CA MET A 9 -34.73 19.98 -19.87
C MET A 9 -33.98 18.63 -19.93
N TYR A 10 -34.06 17.92 -21.05
CA TYR A 10 -33.33 16.66 -21.25
C TYR A 10 -31.81 16.87 -21.34
N SER A 11 -31.35 17.94 -22.01
CA SER A 11 -29.93 18.29 -22.08
C SER A 11 -29.39 18.87 -20.76
N TYR A 12 -30.22 19.58 -19.99
CA TYR A 12 -29.91 20.03 -18.64
C TYR A 12 -29.82 18.87 -17.65
N LEU A 13 -30.78 17.93 -17.68
CA LEU A 13 -30.73 16.68 -16.91
C LEU A 13 -29.56 15.79 -17.31
N GLN A 14 -29.21 15.72 -18.61
CA GLN A 14 -27.99 15.02 -19.06
C GLN A 14 -26.69 15.74 -18.65
N ARG A 15 -26.70 17.07 -18.44
CA ARG A 15 -25.56 17.79 -17.85
C ARG A 15 -25.46 17.59 -16.35
N ILE A 16 -26.57 17.58 -15.62
CA ILE A 16 -26.59 17.23 -14.20
C ILE A 16 -26.16 15.77 -14.00
N ALA A 17 -26.68 14.84 -14.80
CA ALA A 17 -26.26 13.44 -14.78
C ALA A 17 -24.77 13.26 -15.10
N ARG A 18 -24.22 14.04 -16.04
CA ARG A 18 -22.76 14.05 -16.31
C ARG A 18 -21.95 14.70 -15.18
N HIS A 19 -22.48 15.71 -14.50
CA HIS A 19 -21.80 16.34 -13.38
C HIS A 19 -21.87 15.50 -12.10
N SER A 20 -22.94 14.71 -11.90
CA SER A 20 -23.02 13.68 -10.85
C SER A 20 -22.16 12.45 -11.20
N MET A 21 -22.10 12.04 -12.47
CA MET A 21 -21.16 11.00 -12.94
C MET A 21 -19.69 11.42 -12.86
N GLN A 22 -19.38 12.73 -12.95
CA GLN A 22 -18.02 13.21 -12.72
C GLN A 22 -17.64 13.31 -11.24
N VAL A 23 -18.62 13.38 -10.33
CA VAL A 23 -18.39 13.16 -8.89
C VAL A 23 -18.17 11.66 -8.61
N GLU A 24 -18.80 10.75 -9.37
CA GLU A 24 -18.47 9.31 -9.36
C GLU A 24 -17.13 8.98 -10.06
N ALA A 25 -16.63 9.83 -10.95
CA ALA A 25 -15.31 9.67 -11.58
C ALA A 25 -14.14 9.96 -10.62
N TYR A 26 -14.40 10.59 -9.47
CA TYR A 26 -13.50 10.68 -8.31
C TYR A 26 -14.09 9.89 -7.14
N GLY A 27 -14.43 8.62 -7.36
CA GLY A 27 -15.00 7.66 -6.38
C GLY A 27 -14.13 7.38 -5.15
N TYR A 28 -13.82 8.41 -4.36
CA TYR A 28 -13.18 8.35 -3.05
C TYR A 28 -14.20 8.76 -2.00
N LEU A 29 -15.23 7.93 -1.80
CA LEU A 29 -15.87 7.88 -0.50
C LEU A 29 -14.82 7.34 0.46
N THR A 30 -14.19 8.22 1.23
CA THR A 30 -13.18 7.85 2.23
C THR A 30 -13.91 7.26 3.44
N GLY A 31 -13.85 5.93 3.58
CA GLY A 31 -14.42 5.22 4.71
C GLY A 31 -13.39 4.88 5.80
N PRO A 32 -13.83 4.30 6.94
CA PRO A 32 -12.93 3.80 7.97
C PRO A 32 -11.99 2.69 7.45
N GLY A 33 -12.44 1.91 6.46
CA GLY A 33 -11.61 0.92 5.77
C GLY A 33 -10.43 1.54 5.02
N ASP A 34 -10.68 2.62 4.26
CA ASP A 34 -9.61 3.36 3.58
C ASP A 34 -8.60 3.92 4.59
N PHE A 35 -9.07 4.47 5.71
CA PHE A 35 -8.19 4.97 6.76
C PHE A 35 -7.22 3.89 7.27
N LEU A 36 -7.73 2.71 7.64
CA LEU A 36 -6.91 1.61 8.16
C LEU A 36 -5.86 1.14 7.14
N VAL A 37 -6.26 0.99 5.89
CA VAL A 37 -5.35 0.54 4.83
C VAL A 37 -4.26 1.57 4.54
N HIS A 38 -4.58 2.86 4.53
CA HIS A 38 -3.58 3.91 4.35
C HIS A 38 -2.57 3.92 5.50
N HIS A 39 -2.99 3.63 6.73
CA HIS A 39 -2.09 3.47 7.87
C HIS A 39 -1.21 2.21 7.73
N ALA A 40 -1.75 1.11 7.22
CA ALA A 40 -0.96 -0.08 6.91
C ALA A 40 0.09 0.19 5.81
N ILE A 41 -0.28 0.89 4.73
CA ILE A 41 0.66 1.29 3.68
C ILE A 41 1.73 2.23 4.25
N ALA A 42 1.34 3.21 5.06
CA ALA A 42 2.28 4.09 5.74
C ALA A 42 3.24 3.28 6.61
N LEU A 43 2.75 2.31 7.39
CA LEU A 43 3.60 1.41 8.16
C LEU A 43 4.62 0.70 7.26
N GLY A 44 4.19 0.11 6.15
CA GLY A 44 5.08 -0.58 5.20
C GLY A 44 6.15 0.34 4.58
N LEU A 45 5.78 1.58 4.25
CA LEU A 45 6.73 2.58 3.75
C LEU A 45 7.74 3.00 4.83
N HIS A 46 7.28 3.24 6.06
CA HIS A 46 8.16 3.62 7.17
C HIS A 46 9.09 2.47 7.58
N THR A 47 8.62 1.23 7.60
CA THR A 47 9.48 0.07 7.91
C THR A 47 10.51 -0.17 6.80
N THR A 48 10.10 -0.13 5.53
CA THR A 48 11.02 -0.29 4.39
C THR A 48 12.10 0.81 4.39
N THR A 49 11.70 2.07 4.61
CA THR A 49 12.65 3.19 4.67
C THR A 49 13.56 3.08 5.90
N LEU A 50 13.04 2.70 7.07
CA LEU A 50 13.84 2.49 8.27
C LEU A 50 14.92 1.42 8.04
N ILE A 51 14.58 0.30 7.41
CA ILE A 51 15.53 -0.78 7.12
C ILE A 51 16.64 -0.29 6.18
N LEU A 52 16.28 0.37 5.08
CA LEU A 52 17.26 0.88 4.10
C LEU A 52 18.16 1.96 4.70
N VAL A 53 17.58 2.92 5.43
CA VAL A 53 18.33 4.00 6.07
C VAL A 53 19.26 3.43 7.14
N LYS A 54 18.78 2.51 7.98
CA LYS A 54 19.61 1.87 9.01
C LYS A 54 20.75 1.08 8.39
N GLY A 55 20.47 0.27 7.37
CA GLY A 55 21.46 -0.53 6.66
C GLY A 55 22.55 0.35 6.00
N ALA A 56 22.15 1.47 5.40
CA ALA A 56 23.08 2.42 4.79
C ALA A 56 23.94 3.16 5.82
N LEU A 57 23.34 3.61 6.94
CA LEU A 57 24.05 4.33 8.00
C LEU A 57 25.05 3.43 8.74
N ASP A 58 24.69 2.17 8.97
CA ASP A 58 25.54 1.18 9.66
C ASP A 58 26.51 0.43 8.72
N ALA A 59 26.52 0.75 7.43
CA ALA A 59 27.33 0.03 6.44
C ALA A 59 28.84 0.14 6.71
N ARG A 60 29.28 1.27 7.27
CA ARG A 60 30.71 1.49 7.59
C ARG A 60 31.13 0.89 8.92
N GLY A 61 30.19 0.72 9.84
CA GLY A 61 30.46 0.24 11.19
C GLY A 61 29.25 0.49 12.10
N SER A 62 29.06 -0.40 13.05
CA SER A 62 28.07 -0.26 14.13
C SER A 62 28.75 -0.44 15.48
N LYS A 63 28.04 -0.21 16.58
CA LYS A 63 28.57 -0.50 17.92
C LYS A 63 28.95 -1.97 18.09
N LEU A 64 28.26 -2.88 17.41
CA LEU A 64 28.51 -4.32 17.49
C LEU A 64 29.74 -4.73 16.66
N MET A 65 29.86 -4.19 15.46
CA MET A 65 30.94 -4.47 14.49
C MET A 65 31.47 -3.14 13.92
N PRO A 66 32.48 -2.52 14.57
CA PRO A 66 32.96 -1.17 14.20
C PRO A 66 33.79 -1.16 12.91
N ASP A 67 34.35 -2.30 12.53
CA ASP A 67 35.23 -2.55 11.39
C ASP A 67 34.49 -3.08 10.15
N LYS A 68 33.16 -2.93 10.10
CA LYS A 68 32.31 -3.44 9.01
C LYS A 68 32.76 -2.99 7.61
N LYS A 69 33.26 -1.76 7.48
CA LYS A 69 33.79 -1.22 6.20
C LYS A 69 34.86 -2.11 5.55
N ASP A 70 35.61 -2.88 6.34
CA ASP A 70 36.76 -3.66 5.85
C ASP A 70 36.34 -4.99 5.21
N PHE A 71 35.10 -5.43 5.45
CA PHE A 71 34.53 -6.67 4.91
C PHE A 71 33.73 -6.47 3.61
N GLY A 72 33.46 -5.23 3.23
CA GLY A 72 32.65 -4.88 2.06
C GLY A 72 31.14 -4.86 2.31
N SER A 73 30.35 -4.76 1.24
CA SER A 73 28.89 -4.58 1.32
C SER A 73 28.12 -5.88 1.62
N SER A 74 28.65 -7.02 1.15
CA SER A 74 28.03 -8.34 1.27
C SER A 74 29.02 -9.33 1.87
N PHE A 75 28.67 -9.89 3.02
CA PHE A 75 29.42 -10.93 3.74
C PHE A 75 28.45 -11.67 4.67
N PRO A 76 28.70 -12.95 5.00
CA PRO A 76 27.70 -13.79 5.69
C PRO A 76 27.49 -13.41 7.16
N CYS A 77 28.57 -13.21 7.92
CA CYS A 77 28.55 -12.82 9.34
C CYS A 77 29.98 -12.56 9.83
N ASP A 78 30.11 -12.01 11.04
CA ASP A 78 31.35 -11.89 11.83
C ASP A 78 31.39 -12.96 12.94
N GLY A 79 30.96 -14.18 12.59
CA GLY A 79 30.93 -15.34 13.49
C GLY A 79 29.90 -15.30 14.63
N PRO A 80 29.86 -16.33 15.49
CA PRO A 80 28.89 -16.47 16.59
C PRO A 80 29.23 -15.64 17.84
N GLY A 81 30.35 -14.91 17.84
CA GLY A 81 30.77 -14.09 18.97
C GLY A 81 29.80 -12.96 19.29
N ARG A 82 29.96 -12.33 20.46
CA ARG A 82 29.19 -11.12 20.88
C ARG A 82 27.66 -11.26 20.87
N GLY A 83 27.14 -12.49 20.98
CA GLY A 83 25.70 -12.77 20.94
C GLY A 83 25.16 -13.16 19.55
N GLY A 84 26.03 -13.25 18.54
CA GLY A 84 25.68 -13.59 17.16
C GLY A 84 25.63 -12.36 16.24
N THR A 85 26.13 -12.51 15.02
CA THR A 85 26.22 -11.44 14.01
C THR A 85 25.57 -11.84 12.67
N CYS A 86 24.56 -12.71 12.73
CA CYS A 86 23.77 -13.09 11.56
C CYS A 86 23.10 -11.84 10.96
N ASP A 87 22.97 -11.82 9.63
CA ASP A 87 22.28 -10.77 8.87
C ASP A 87 22.77 -9.33 9.17
N ILE A 88 24.07 -9.17 9.45
CA ILE A 88 24.67 -7.89 9.84
C ILE A 88 25.15 -7.05 8.66
N SER A 89 25.31 -7.63 7.47
CA SER A 89 25.86 -6.92 6.32
C SER A 89 24.86 -5.90 5.74
N ALA A 90 25.36 -4.93 4.98
CA ALA A 90 24.47 -3.96 4.31
C ALA A 90 23.59 -4.65 3.27
N TRP A 91 24.09 -5.73 2.66
CA TRP A 91 23.34 -6.56 1.73
C TRP A 91 22.18 -7.33 2.38
N ASP A 92 22.34 -7.78 3.63
CA ASP A 92 21.27 -8.47 4.36
C ASP A 92 20.13 -7.50 4.69
N ALA A 93 20.47 -6.24 5.02
CA ALA A 93 19.47 -5.18 5.17
C ALA A 93 18.73 -4.88 3.85
N PHE A 94 19.42 -4.89 2.70
CA PHE A 94 18.78 -4.76 1.40
C PHE A 94 17.81 -5.92 1.10
N SER A 95 18.23 -7.16 1.41
CA SER A 95 17.40 -8.35 1.24
C SER A 95 16.14 -8.28 2.12
N LEU A 96 16.27 -7.85 3.37
CA LEU A 96 15.14 -7.62 4.28
C LEU A 96 14.20 -6.51 3.77
N ALA A 97 14.75 -5.43 3.24
CA ALA A 97 13.97 -4.34 2.65
C ALA A 97 13.16 -4.81 1.44
N PHE A 98 13.69 -5.74 0.64
CA PHE A 98 12.97 -6.29 -0.52
C PHE A 98 11.70 -7.04 -0.10
N PHE A 99 11.74 -7.82 0.99
CA PHE A 99 10.54 -8.47 1.54
C PHE A 99 9.48 -7.44 1.96
N TRP A 100 9.88 -6.39 2.65
CA TRP A 100 8.97 -5.33 3.09
C TRP A 100 8.42 -4.49 1.93
N MET A 101 9.24 -4.24 0.91
CA MET A 101 8.82 -3.58 -0.31
C MET A 101 7.75 -4.38 -1.03
N LEU A 102 7.98 -5.68 -1.28
CA LEU A 102 6.99 -6.55 -1.92
C LEU A 102 5.69 -6.62 -1.11
N ASN A 103 5.79 -6.72 0.22
CA ASN A 103 4.63 -6.73 1.11
C ASN A 103 3.84 -5.41 1.03
N THR A 104 4.51 -4.26 1.01
CA THR A 104 3.88 -2.94 0.87
C THR A 104 3.20 -2.78 -0.49
N ILE A 105 3.85 -3.22 -1.57
CA ILE A 105 3.28 -3.20 -2.93
C ILE A 105 2.05 -4.11 -3.00
N LEU A 106 2.09 -5.28 -2.35
CA LEU A 106 0.93 -6.18 -2.27
C LEU A 106 -0.25 -5.52 -1.55
N TRP A 107 -0.02 -4.81 -0.45
CA TRP A 107 -1.09 -4.07 0.24
C TRP A 107 -1.73 -2.99 -0.65
N VAL A 108 -0.91 -2.22 -1.35
CA VAL A 108 -1.39 -1.16 -2.27
C VAL A 108 -2.21 -1.76 -3.41
N THR A 109 -1.71 -2.84 -4.02
CA THR A 109 -2.38 -3.48 -5.17
C THR A 109 -3.66 -4.20 -4.75
N PHE A 110 -3.69 -4.88 -3.59
CA PHE A 110 -4.91 -5.50 -3.06
C PHE A 110 -5.98 -4.47 -2.73
N TYR A 111 -5.60 -3.37 -2.09
CA TYR A 111 -6.50 -2.26 -1.81
C TYR A 111 -7.12 -1.68 -3.10
N TRP A 112 -6.26 -1.34 -4.06
CA TRP A 112 -6.69 -0.78 -5.33
C TRP A 112 -7.64 -1.76 -6.05
N HIS A 113 -7.23 -3.02 -6.16
CA HIS A 113 -7.99 -4.04 -6.88
C HIS A 113 -9.38 -4.26 -6.25
N TRP A 114 -9.46 -4.41 -4.93
CA TRP A 114 -10.75 -4.64 -4.27
C TRP A 114 -11.68 -3.43 -4.35
N LYS A 115 -11.14 -2.23 -4.18
CA LYS A 115 -11.90 -0.98 -4.29
C LYS A 115 -12.45 -0.79 -5.71
N HIS A 116 -11.68 -1.12 -6.74
CA HIS A 116 -12.16 -1.03 -8.12
C HIS A 116 -13.16 -2.13 -8.48
N ILE A 117 -12.99 -3.37 -8.00
CA ILE A 117 -13.98 -4.44 -8.22
C ILE A 117 -15.34 -4.05 -7.65
N THR A 118 -15.37 -3.55 -6.40
CA THR A 118 -16.63 -3.19 -5.73
C THR A 118 -17.33 -2.00 -6.39
N LEU A 119 -16.56 -1.05 -6.95
CA LEU A 119 -17.08 0.01 -7.80
C LEU A 119 -17.67 -0.52 -9.11
N TRP A 120 -16.95 -1.40 -9.83
CA TRP A 120 -17.41 -1.95 -11.11
C TRP A 120 -18.62 -2.89 -10.95
N GLN A 121 -18.77 -3.54 -9.80
CA GLN A 121 -19.96 -4.33 -9.45
C GLN A 121 -21.14 -3.47 -8.99
N GLY A 122 -20.94 -2.18 -8.74
CA GLY A 122 -21.96 -1.29 -8.17
C GLY A 122 -22.31 -1.57 -6.71
N ASN A 123 -21.49 -2.35 -5.99
CA ASN A 123 -21.69 -2.74 -4.59
C ASN A 123 -20.59 -2.15 -3.69
N VAL A 124 -20.58 -0.82 -3.57
CA VAL A 124 -19.58 -0.09 -2.76
C VAL A 124 -19.74 -0.34 -1.26
N SER A 125 -20.94 -0.68 -0.79
CA SER A 125 -21.20 -0.98 0.63
C SER A 125 -20.41 -2.20 1.11
N GLN A 126 -20.19 -3.19 0.24
CA GLN A 126 -19.39 -4.36 0.58
C GLN A 126 -17.98 -3.97 1.05
N PHE A 127 -17.30 -3.07 0.34
CA PHE A 127 -15.97 -2.61 0.74
C PHE A 127 -16.03 -1.85 2.07
N HIS A 128 -16.98 -0.93 2.23
CA HIS A 128 -17.09 -0.10 3.44
C HIS A 128 -17.32 -0.92 4.73
N GLU A 129 -18.10 -1.99 4.65
CA GLU A 129 -18.41 -2.82 5.81
C GLU A 129 -17.30 -3.84 6.10
N SER A 130 -16.79 -4.53 5.08
CA SER A 130 -15.89 -5.67 5.26
C SER A 130 -14.40 -5.33 5.35
N SER A 131 -13.97 -4.17 4.86
CA SER A 131 -12.54 -3.79 4.83
C SER A 131 -11.96 -3.42 6.20
N THR A 132 -12.81 -3.24 7.22
CA THR A 132 -12.39 -2.80 8.57
C THR A 132 -11.77 -3.91 9.43
N TYR A 133 -11.91 -5.17 9.02
CA TYR A 133 -11.37 -6.32 9.73
C TYR A 133 -10.73 -7.33 8.75
N LEU A 134 -9.66 -7.99 9.18
CA LEU A 134 -8.84 -8.86 8.31
C LEU A 134 -9.62 -10.04 7.71
N MET A 135 -10.62 -10.58 8.42
CA MET A 135 -11.43 -11.67 7.89
C MET A 135 -12.26 -11.26 6.66
N GLY A 136 -12.59 -9.98 6.49
CA GLY A 136 -13.28 -9.49 5.30
C GLY A 136 -12.40 -9.59 4.06
N TRP A 137 -11.12 -9.21 4.19
CA TRP A 137 -10.13 -9.37 3.13
C TRP A 137 -9.90 -10.84 2.73
N LEU A 138 -9.92 -11.75 3.70
CA LEU A 138 -9.77 -13.19 3.41
C LEU A 138 -11.02 -13.79 2.76
N ARG A 139 -12.21 -13.47 3.27
CA ARG A 139 -13.46 -14.10 2.85
C ARG A 139 -14.06 -13.49 1.60
N ASP A 140 -14.03 -12.16 1.47
CA ASP A 140 -14.79 -11.42 0.46
C ASP A 140 -13.93 -10.90 -0.69
N TYR A 141 -12.59 -11.01 -0.58
CA TYR A 141 -11.65 -10.60 -1.63
C TYR A 141 -10.77 -11.75 -2.14
N LEU A 142 -10.15 -12.55 -1.26
CA LEU A 142 -9.21 -13.62 -1.66
C LEU A 142 -9.88 -14.97 -1.98
N ARG A 143 -11.16 -15.14 -1.67
CA ARG A 143 -11.91 -16.38 -1.90
C ARG A 143 -12.57 -16.38 -3.27
#